data_AF-A0A961LW21-F1
#
_entry.id   AF-A0A961LW21-F1
#
_cell.length_a   1.000
_cell.length_b   1.000
_cell.length_c   1.000
_cell.angle_alpha   90.00
_cell.angle_beta   90.00
_cell.angle_gamma   90.00
#
_symmetry.space_group_name_H-M   'P 1'
#
loop_
_entity.id
_entity.type
_entity.pdbx_description
1 polymer ?
#
loop_
_entity_poly.entity_id
_entity_poly.type
_entity_poly.pdbx_seq_one_letter_code
_entity_poly.pdbx_strand_id
1 'polypeptide(L)'
;LSVREALQHSLNVPAVLLMERVGPATFAARLAASGHALSLPQGTRPGLPVILGGAGTTLEDLASLYAGLATGEAPPPLRLRLDDAHPPRPKPPFGREAARMVAAILREAPAPDNAASGRISFKTGTSYGYRDAWAIGFDRRTTIAVWIGRADGSAVPGLVGRDAAAPVLFDAFARLDRPIEPVALGEQDTATEDLPQPLRRFTRLAEPEAQFFATPPPAIAYPPDGARIELVTASGNQTATVPIRIAGGVPPFTVLADQAPIHRGARRTLTWLAPGSGFAQIVVVDAQGRQAAARIRIDETHSNGHVGKKPSPLTAHRQQ
;
A
#
# COMPACT_ATOMS: atom_id res chain seq x y z
N LEU A 1 -8.24 -6.80 5.67
CA LEU A 1 -8.21 -7.65 4.47
C LEU A 1 -6.77 -7.98 4.13
N SER A 2 -6.44 -9.26 4.04
CA SER A 2 -5.15 -9.77 3.59
C SER A 2 -5.06 -9.85 2.06
N VAL A 3 -3.85 -9.93 1.52
CA VAL A 3 -3.61 -10.17 0.09
C VAL A 3 -4.23 -11.51 -0.36
N ARG A 4 -4.19 -12.52 0.52
CA ARG A 4 -4.82 -13.83 0.31
C ARG A 4 -6.32 -13.69 0.05
N GLU A 5 -7.04 -13.05 0.96
CA GLU A 5 -8.48 -12.83 0.84
C GLU A 5 -8.80 -11.98 -0.40
N ALA A 6 -8.02 -10.92 -0.68
CA ALA A 6 -8.22 -10.07 -1.85
C ALA A 6 -8.15 -10.87 -3.17
N LEU A 7 -7.17 -11.77 -3.30
CA LEU A 7 -7.01 -12.60 -4.49
C LEU A 7 -8.10 -13.68 -4.59
N GLN A 8 -8.44 -14.35 -3.48
CA GLN A 8 -9.47 -15.39 -3.43
C GLN A 8 -10.86 -14.83 -3.78
N HIS A 9 -11.18 -13.61 -3.33
CA HIS A 9 -12.43 -12.93 -3.63
C HIS A 9 -12.37 -12.07 -4.90
N SER A 10 -11.26 -12.10 -5.65
CA SER A 10 -11.11 -11.40 -6.93
C SER A 10 -11.40 -9.89 -6.84
N LEU A 11 -10.93 -9.24 -5.78
CA LEU A 11 -11.23 -7.83 -5.55
C LEU A 11 -10.41 -6.92 -6.46
N ASN A 12 -11.10 -6.06 -7.21
CA ASN A 12 -10.48 -5.15 -8.19
C ASN A 12 -9.64 -4.04 -7.53
N VAL A 13 -10.13 -3.43 -6.44
CA VAL A 13 -9.45 -2.27 -5.82
C VAL A 13 -8.04 -2.62 -5.30
N PRO A 14 -7.83 -3.70 -4.53
CA PRO A 14 -6.49 -4.11 -4.12
C PRO A 14 -5.55 -4.42 -5.31
N ALA A 15 -6.08 -5.03 -6.37
CA ALA A 15 -5.29 -5.35 -7.56
C ALA A 15 -4.81 -4.08 -8.29
N VAL A 16 -5.66 -3.05 -8.39
CA VAL A 16 -5.29 -1.75 -8.96
C VAL A 16 -4.22 -1.05 -8.11
N LEU A 17 -4.37 -1.05 -6.78
CA LEU A 17 -3.36 -0.45 -5.89
C LEU A 17 -2.00 -1.16 -6.00
N LEU A 18 -2.01 -2.49 -6.16
CA LEU A 18 -0.80 -3.27 -6.44
C LEU A 18 -0.18 -2.88 -7.78
N MET A 19 -1.00 -2.74 -8.82
CA MET A 19 -0.53 -2.34 -10.14
C MET A 19 0.06 -0.92 -10.17
N GLU A 20 -0.49 0.03 -9.40
CA GLU A 20 0.10 1.37 -9.22
C GLU A 20 1.54 1.29 -8.70
N ARG A 21 1.81 0.36 -7.77
CA ARG A 21 3.13 0.21 -7.14
C ARG A 21 4.12 -0.59 -8.00
N VAL A 22 3.65 -1.59 -8.73
CA VAL A 22 4.49 -2.36 -9.68
C VAL A 22 4.81 -1.55 -10.94
N GLY A 23 3.86 -0.72 -11.39
CA GLY A 23 3.94 0.02 -12.63
C GLY A 23 3.44 -0.81 -13.83
N PRO A 24 2.40 -0.35 -14.55
CA PRO A 24 1.86 -1.06 -15.72
C PRO A 24 2.89 -1.36 -16.81
N ALA A 25 3.82 -0.43 -17.07
CA ALA A 25 4.87 -0.61 -18.06
C ALA A 25 5.85 -1.73 -17.66
N THR A 26 6.27 -1.76 -16.40
CA THR A 26 7.13 -2.83 -15.85
C THR A 26 6.45 -4.18 -15.93
N PHE A 27 5.16 -4.25 -15.58
CA PHE A 27 4.37 -5.48 -15.67
C PHE A 27 4.28 -5.99 -17.11
N ALA A 28 3.87 -5.14 -18.05
CA ALA A 28 3.76 -5.51 -19.46
C ALA A 28 5.11 -5.92 -20.06
N ALA A 29 6.19 -5.20 -19.73
CA ALA A 29 7.54 -5.53 -20.18
C ALA A 29 8.03 -6.90 -19.65
N ARG A 30 7.70 -7.25 -18.40
CA ARG A 30 8.03 -8.57 -17.83
C ARG A 30 7.31 -9.71 -18.55
N LEU A 31 6.03 -9.54 -18.87
CA LEU A 31 5.27 -10.52 -19.64
C LEU A 31 5.80 -10.64 -21.09
N ALA A 32 6.09 -9.52 -21.74
CA ALA A 32 6.69 -9.52 -23.07
C ALA A 32 8.05 -10.22 -23.08
N ALA A 33 8.90 -9.97 -22.08
CA ALA A 33 10.19 -10.63 -21.93
C ALA A 33 10.09 -12.14 -21.65
N SER A 34 8.93 -12.63 -21.19
CA SER A 34 8.66 -14.06 -21.05
C SER A 34 8.02 -14.68 -22.30
N GLY A 35 7.88 -13.93 -23.40
CA GLY A 35 7.23 -14.40 -24.63
C GLY A 35 5.71 -14.25 -24.65
N HIS A 36 5.10 -13.62 -23.63
CA HIS A 36 3.64 -13.52 -23.46
C HIS A 36 3.21 -12.05 -23.52
N ALA A 37 3.54 -11.36 -24.61
CA ALA A 37 3.24 -9.92 -24.73
C ALA A 37 1.72 -9.68 -24.76
N LEU A 38 1.28 -8.66 -24.01
CA LEU A 38 -0.13 -8.25 -24.02
C LEU A 38 -0.47 -7.49 -25.30
N SER A 39 -1.65 -7.76 -25.84
CA SER A 39 -2.21 -7.00 -26.96
C SER A 39 -2.89 -5.74 -26.45
N LEU A 40 -2.40 -4.58 -26.91
CA LEU A 40 -2.92 -3.26 -26.55
C LEU A 40 -3.45 -2.56 -27.80
N PRO A 41 -4.47 -1.68 -27.67
CA PRO A 41 -4.91 -0.84 -28.78
C PRO A 41 -3.74 -0.04 -29.37
N GLN A 42 -3.76 0.15 -30.69
CA GLN A 42 -2.67 0.80 -31.41
C GLN A 42 -2.38 2.20 -30.83
N GLY A 43 -1.09 2.49 -30.62
CA GLY A 43 -0.64 3.78 -30.10
C GLY A 43 -0.86 3.98 -28.59
N THR A 44 -1.41 3.00 -27.88
CA THR A 44 -1.61 3.08 -26.42
C THR A 44 -0.43 2.51 -25.64
N ARG A 45 -0.26 3.00 -24.41
CA ARG A 45 0.72 2.47 -23.45
C ARG A 45 0.00 1.63 -22.39
N PRO A 46 0.66 0.65 -21.77
CA PRO A 46 0.10 -0.08 -20.64
C PRO A 46 -0.33 0.89 -19.53
N GLY A 47 -1.58 0.79 -19.09
CA GLY A 47 -2.14 1.58 -17.98
C GLY A 47 -2.69 0.69 -16.87
N LEU A 48 -3.20 1.29 -15.79
CA LEU A 48 -3.83 0.55 -14.68
C LEU A 48 -4.91 -0.45 -15.12
N PRO A 49 -5.75 -0.20 -16.15
CA PRO A 49 -6.77 -1.16 -16.57
C PRO A 49 -6.23 -2.54 -16.97
N VAL A 50 -4.93 -2.67 -17.30
CA VAL A 50 -4.30 -3.95 -17.63
C VAL A 50 -4.52 -4.99 -16.53
N ILE A 51 -4.43 -4.61 -15.25
CA ILE A 51 -4.61 -5.57 -14.13
C ILE A 51 -6.06 -6.08 -13.98
N LEU A 52 -7.01 -5.40 -14.61
CA LEU A 52 -8.43 -5.76 -14.62
C LEU A 52 -8.84 -6.45 -15.92
N GLY A 53 -7.89 -6.84 -16.76
CA GLY A 53 -8.16 -7.47 -18.06
C GLY A 53 -8.43 -6.47 -19.20
N GLY A 54 -8.00 -5.21 -19.06
CA GLY A 54 -8.10 -4.19 -20.12
C GLY A 54 -7.10 -4.36 -21.28
N ALA A 55 -6.44 -5.52 -21.38
CA ALA A 55 -5.51 -5.86 -22.44
C ALA A 55 -5.84 -7.26 -22.99
N GLY A 56 -5.63 -7.47 -24.29
CA GLY A 56 -5.85 -8.75 -24.93
C GLY A 56 -4.72 -9.74 -24.64
N THR A 57 -5.06 -11.02 -24.59
CA THR A 57 -4.13 -12.16 -24.48
C THR A 57 -4.80 -13.38 -25.11
N THR A 58 -4.04 -14.45 -25.34
CA THR A 58 -4.58 -15.71 -25.86
C THR A 58 -4.80 -16.72 -24.73
N LEU A 59 -5.71 -17.67 -24.94
CA LEU A 59 -5.92 -18.79 -24.00
C LEU A 59 -4.63 -19.62 -23.84
N GLU A 60 -3.87 -19.76 -24.93
CA GLU A 60 -2.57 -20.41 -25.00
C GLU A 60 -1.54 -19.71 -24.09
N ASP A 61 -1.41 -18.39 -24.21
CA ASP A 61 -0.50 -17.61 -23.37
C ASP A 61 -0.84 -17.74 -21.88
N LEU A 62 -2.13 -17.65 -21.55
CA LEU A 62 -2.59 -17.83 -20.18
C LEU A 62 -2.30 -19.24 -19.66
N ALA A 63 -2.57 -20.28 -20.45
CA ALA A 63 -2.28 -21.66 -20.07
C ALA A 63 -0.77 -21.85 -19.79
N SER A 64 0.09 -21.31 -20.66
CA SER A 64 1.55 -21.36 -20.50
C SER A 64 2.01 -20.63 -19.22
N LEU A 65 1.52 -19.40 -18.97
CA LEU A 65 1.86 -18.64 -17.77
C LEU A 65 1.44 -19.37 -16.48
N TYR A 66 0.26 -19.99 -16.46
CA TYR A 66 -0.22 -20.77 -15.32
C TYR A 66 0.56 -22.09 -15.14
N ALA A 67 1.03 -22.72 -16.21
CA ALA A 67 1.95 -23.86 -16.11
C ALA A 67 3.31 -23.46 -15.51
N GLY A 68 3.78 -22.23 -15.80
CA GLY A 68 4.92 -21.63 -15.11
C GLY A 68 4.65 -21.44 -13.60
N LEU A 69 3.45 -20.98 -13.23
CA LEU A 69 3.05 -20.84 -11.81
C LEU A 69 3.00 -22.19 -11.09
N ALA A 70 2.50 -23.24 -11.75
CA ALA A 70 2.43 -24.59 -11.22
C ALA A 70 3.79 -25.17 -10.83
N THR A 71 4.82 -24.82 -11.58
CA THR A 71 6.19 -25.35 -11.42
C THR A 71 7.12 -24.38 -10.67
N GLY A 72 6.77 -23.10 -10.62
CA GLY A 72 7.64 -22.03 -10.15
C GLY A 72 8.83 -21.76 -11.09
N GLU A 73 8.70 -22.18 -12.36
CA GLU A 73 9.74 -22.07 -13.39
C GLU A 73 9.28 -21.19 -14.55
N ALA A 74 10.15 -21.06 -15.56
CA ALA A 74 9.79 -20.44 -16.81
C ALA A 74 8.55 -21.11 -17.42
N PRO A 75 7.58 -20.32 -17.92
CA PRO A 75 6.46 -20.85 -18.70
C PRO A 75 6.98 -21.80 -19.79
N PRO A 76 6.50 -23.06 -19.84
CA PRO A 76 6.96 -24.00 -20.84
C PRO A 76 6.45 -23.55 -22.22
N PRO A 77 7.27 -23.65 -23.28
CA PRO A 77 6.78 -23.38 -24.61
C PRO A 77 5.68 -24.38 -24.99
N LEU A 78 4.63 -23.88 -25.64
CA LEU A 78 3.57 -24.73 -26.16
C LEU A 78 4.07 -25.55 -27.33
N ARG A 79 3.73 -26.83 -27.32
CA ARG A 79 3.97 -27.77 -28.42
C ARG A 79 2.65 -28.43 -28.75
N LEU A 80 2.26 -28.36 -30.01
CA LEU A 80 1.03 -28.98 -30.50
C LEU A 80 1.28 -30.45 -30.87
N ARG A 81 2.53 -30.77 -31.23
CA ARG A 81 2.97 -32.12 -31.55
C ARG A 81 4.15 -32.54 -30.68
N LEU A 82 4.26 -33.84 -30.43
CA LEU A 82 5.33 -34.39 -29.58
C LEU A 82 6.72 -34.21 -30.18
N ASP A 83 6.79 -34.22 -31.52
CA ASP A 83 7.95 -34.05 -32.38
C ASP A 83 8.34 -32.59 -32.62
N ASP A 84 7.53 -31.62 -32.19
CA ASP A 84 7.89 -30.21 -32.28
C ASP A 84 9.19 -29.94 -31.50
N ALA A 85 10.07 -29.13 -32.12
CA ALA A 85 11.32 -28.70 -31.53
C ALA A 85 11.09 -28.08 -30.15
N HIS A 86 12.09 -28.17 -29.27
CA HIS A 86 12.03 -27.56 -27.95
C HIS A 86 12.62 -26.14 -28.04
N PRO A 87 11.80 -25.09 -28.22
CA PRO A 87 12.36 -23.75 -28.21
C PRO A 87 12.93 -23.45 -26.82
N PRO A 88 13.94 -22.56 -26.75
CA PRO A 88 14.52 -22.18 -25.47
C PRO A 88 13.45 -21.62 -24.54
N ARG A 89 13.50 -22.04 -23.27
CA ARG A 89 12.57 -21.53 -22.26
C ARG A 89 12.82 -20.03 -22.04
N PRO A 90 11.77 -19.20 -22.02
CA PRO A 90 11.91 -17.78 -21.70
C PRO A 90 12.36 -17.60 -20.25
N LYS A 91 12.75 -16.38 -19.87
CA LYS A 91 12.96 -16.08 -18.45
C LYS A 91 11.62 -16.10 -17.70
N PRO A 92 11.55 -16.70 -16.50
CA PRO A 92 10.31 -16.67 -15.72
C PRO A 92 9.95 -15.22 -15.36
N PRO A 93 8.68 -14.80 -15.53
CA PRO A 93 8.26 -13.44 -15.20
C PRO A 93 8.10 -13.22 -13.67
N PHE A 94 8.29 -14.28 -12.87
CA PHE A 94 8.15 -14.30 -11.41
C PHE A 94 9.24 -15.19 -10.77
N GLY A 95 9.47 -14.99 -9.46
CA GLY A 95 10.34 -15.88 -8.68
C GLY A 95 9.62 -17.14 -8.21
N ARG A 96 10.38 -18.21 -7.93
CA ARG A 96 9.87 -19.52 -7.48
C ARG A 96 9.00 -19.41 -6.23
N GLU A 97 9.44 -18.65 -5.23
CA GLU A 97 8.67 -18.46 -3.99
C GLU A 97 7.36 -17.68 -4.21
N ALA A 98 7.39 -16.65 -5.06
CA ALA A 98 6.18 -15.90 -5.39
C ALA A 98 5.14 -16.80 -6.09
N ALA A 99 5.57 -17.63 -7.04
CA ALA A 99 4.70 -18.61 -7.70
C ALA A 99 4.09 -19.60 -6.70
N ARG A 100 4.89 -20.12 -5.76
CA ARG A 100 4.43 -21.03 -4.72
C ARG A 100 3.41 -20.38 -3.77
N MET A 101 3.65 -19.14 -3.34
CA MET A 101 2.71 -18.38 -2.51
C MET A 101 1.38 -18.14 -3.25
N VAL A 102 1.43 -17.76 -4.53
CA VAL A 102 0.24 -17.57 -5.35
C VAL A 102 -0.52 -18.88 -5.52
N ALA A 103 0.17 -19.99 -5.83
CA ALA A 103 -0.44 -21.30 -5.94
C ALA A 103 -1.16 -21.71 -4.63
N ALA A 104 -0.52 -21.47 -3.48
CA ALA A 104 -1.11 -21.71 -2.16
C ALA A 104 -2.42 -20.92 -1.94
N ILE A 105 -2.39 -19.61 -2.21
CA ILE A 105 -3.56 -18.74 -2.08
C ILE A 105 -4.70 -19.21 -2.99
N LEU A 106 -4.40 -19.55 -4.24
CA LEU A 106 -5.37 -20.01 -5.23
C LEU A 106 -5.95 -21.40 -4.93
N ARG A 107 -5.20 -22.26 -4.23
CA ARG A 107 -5.67 -23.60 -3.83
C ARG A 107 -6.74 -23.55 -2.74
N GLU A 108 -6.65 -22.54 -1.89
CA GLU A 108 -7.60 -22.28 -0.80
C GLU A 108 -8.78 -21.40 -1.25
N ALA A 109 -8.85 -21.00 -2.53
CA ALA A 109 -9.99 -20.26 -3.05
C ALA A 109 -11.29 -21.09 -2.94
N PRO A 110 -12.43 -20.47 -2.60
CA PRO A 110 -13.70 -21.18 -2.48
C PRO A 110 -14.10 -21.84 -3.81
N ALA A 111 -14.12 -23.19 -3.83
CA ALA A 111 -14.55 -23.95 -4.99
C ALA A 111 -16.03 -23.68 -5.34
N PRO A 112 -16.46 -23.95 -6.58
CA PRO A 112 -17.87 -24.05 -6.93
C PRO A 112 -18.61 -25.09 -6.07
N ASP A 113 -19.92 -24.92 -5.89
CA ASP A 113 -20.75 -25.67 -4.93
C ASP A 113 -20.69 -27.21 -5.09
N ASN A 114 -20.35 -27.71 -6.28
CA ASN A 114 -20.25 -29.13 -6.59
C ASN A 114 -18.81 -29.61 -6.87
N ALA A 115 -17.80 -28.84 -6.46
CA ALA A 115 -16.40 -29.15 -6.68
C ALA A 115 -15.65 -29.33 -5.36
N ALA A 116 -14.72 -30.29 -5.34
CA ALA A 116 -13.88 -30.50 -4.19
C ALA A 116 -12.82 -29.40 -4.06
N SER A 117 -12.88 -28.65 -2.96
CA SER A 117 -11.91 -27.63 -2.59
C SER A 117 -10.52 -28.21 -2.28
N GLY A 118 -9.48 -27.37 -2.39
CA GLY A 118 -8.14 -27.68 -1.89
C GLY A 118 -7.31 -28.65 -2.74
N ARG A 119 -7.87 -29.22 -3.83
CA ARG A 119 -7.16 -30.18 -4.68
C ARG A 119 -6.34 -29.53 -5.80
N ILE A 120 -6.87 -28.47 -6.40
CA ILE A 120 -6.22 -27.72 -7.47
C ILE A 120 -6.12 -26.23 -7.09
N SER A 121 -5.10 -25.56 -7.62
CA SER A 121 -5.00 -24.10 -7.58
C SER A 121 -5.76 -23.55 -8.77
N PHE A 122 -6.72 -22.63 -8.58
CA PHE A 122 -7.51 -22.13 -9.70
C PHE A 122 -7.89 -20.67 -9.55
N LYS A 123 -8.21 -20.03 -10.68
CA LYS A 123 -8.73 -18.67 -10.76
C LYS A 123 -9.80 -18.56 -11.83
N THR A 124 -10.86 -17.83 -11.51
CA THR A 124 -11.92 -17.45 -12.46
C THR A 124 -11.71 -16.04 -12.98
N GLY A 125 -12.24 -15.75 -14.17
CA GLY A 125 -12.27 -14.42 -14.77
C GLY A 125 -13.61 -14.18 -15.47
N THR A 126 -14.10 -12.95 -15.42
CA THR A 126 -15.29 -12.51 -16.17
C THR A 126 -14.95 -11.16 -16.79
N SER A 127 -15.08 -11.03 -18.11
CA SER A 127 -14.78 -9.78 -18.79
C SER A 127 -15.92 -8.77 -18.64
N TYR A 128 -15.60 -7.49 -18.90
CA TYR A 128 -16.59 -6.42 -18.90
C TYR A 128 -17.70 -6.69 -19.92
N GLY A 129 -18.96 -6.50 -19.51
CA GLY A 129 -20.11 -6.71 -20.38
C GLY A 129 -20.45 -8.17 -20.66
N TYR A 130 -19.95 -9.12 -19.84
CA TYR A 130 -20.27 -10.55 -19.92
C TYR A 130 -19.95 -11.17 -21.30
N ARG A 131 -18.79 -10.82 -21.87
CA ARG A 131 -18.33 -11.36 -23.17
C ARG A 131 -17.57 -12.67 -23.03
N ASP A 132 -16.82 -12.80 -21.94
CA ASP A 132 -15.93 -13.92 -21.69
C ASP A 132 -16.07 -14.43 -20.26
N ALA A 133 -16.20 -15.75 -20.14
CA ALA A 133 -16.06 -16.51 -18.90
C ALA A 133 -14.79 -17.36 -18.96
N TRP A 134 -13.88 -17.13 -18.03
CA TRP A 134 -12.60 -17.85 -17.93
C TRP A 134 -12.52 -18.64 -16.63
N ALA A 135 -11.90 -19.81 -16.70
CA ALA A 135 -11.42 -20.53 -15.53
C ALA A 135 -10.12 -21.25 -15.86
N ILE A 136 -9.07 -21.00 -15.08
CA ILE A 136 -7.78 -21.65 -15.27
C ILE A 136 -7.38 -22.29 -13.95
N GLY A 137 -7.04 -23.58 -13.99
CA GLY A 137 -6.65 -24.35 -12.83
C GLY A 137 -5.43 -25.21 -13.13
N PHE A 138 -4.65 -25.49 -12.10
CA PHE A 138 -3.45 -26.30 -12.20
C PHE A 138 -3.22 -27.13 -10.95
N ASP A 139 -2.61 -28.30 -11.18
CA ASP A 139 -1.86 -29.06 -10.20
C ASP A 139 -0.37 -29.02 -10.63
N ARG A 140 0.51 -29.81 -9.99
CA ARG A 140 1.95 -29.80 -10.28
C ARG A 140 2.32 -30.34 -11.67
N ARG A 141 1.40 -31.00 -12.37
CA ARG A 141 1.66 -31.73 -13.62
C ARG A 141 0.75 -31.34 -14.78
N THR A 142 -0.40 -30.74 -14.51
CA THR A 142 -1.39 -30.36 -15.50
C THR A 142 -1.92 -28.98 -15.20
N THR A 143 -1.98 -28.16 -16.24
CA THR A 143 -2.75 -26.91 -16.28
C THR A 143 -3.88 -27.10 -17.27
N ILE A 144 -5.09 -26.73 -16.87
CA ILE A 144 -6.28 -26.70 -17.72
C ILE A 144 -6.78 -25.27 -17.75
N ALA A 145 -6.98 -24.74 -18.95
CA ALA A 145 -7.50 -23.41 -19.17
C ALA A 145 -8.81 -23.53 -19.98
N VAL A 146 -9.88 -22.92 -19.47
CA VAL A 146 -11.21 -22.95 -20.06
C VAL A 146 -11.64 -21.52 -20.37
N TRP A 147 -12.08 -21.33 -21.61
CA TRP A 147 -12.78 -20.12 -22.05
C TRP A 147 -14.15 -20.49 -22.59
N ILE A 148 -15.15 -19.70 -22.23
CA ILE A 148 -16.49 -19.76 -22.79
C ILE A 148 -16.87 -18.33 -23.19
N GLY A 149 -17.33 -18.17 -24.41
CA GLY A 149 -17.75 -16.89 -24.96
C GLY A 149 -18.23 -17.06 -26.39
N ARG A 150 -18.62 -15.96 -27.02
CA ARG A 150 -18.97 -15.96 -28.44
C ARG A 150 -17.74 -15.60 -29.27
N ALA A 151 -17.52 -16.36 -30.35
CA ALA A 151 -16.39 -16.12 -31.26
C ALA A 151 -16.44 -14.74 -31.95
N ASP A 152 -17.63 -14.14 -32.07
CA ASP A 152 -17.83 -12.78 -32.58
C ASP A 152 -17.62 -11.69 -31.51
N GLY A 153 -17.27 -12.08 -30.27
CA GLY A 153 -17.03 -11.20 -29.14
C GLY A 153 -18.28 -10.53 -28.56
N SER A 154 -19.49 -10.88 -29.02
CA SER A 154 -20.72 -10.27 -28.50
C SER A 154 -21.05 -10.73 -27.08
N ALA A 155 -21.78 -9.88 -26.34
CA ALA A 155 -22.13 -10.11 -24.95
C ALA A 155 -23.11 -11.29 -24.80
N VAL A 156 -22.91 -12.08 -23.75
CA VAL A 156 -23.83 -13.14 -23.33
C VAL A 156 -24.30 -12.79 -21.91
N PRO A 157 -25.48 -12.18 -21.74
CA PRO A 157 -25.97 -11.80 -20.41
C PRO A 157 -25.96 -12.99 -19.44
N GLY A 158 -25.42 -12.77 -18.24
CA GLY A 158 -25.29 -13.82 -17.22
C GLY A 158 -24.08 -14.74 -17.39
N LEU A 159 -23.24 -14.55 -18.42
CA LEU A 159 -22.02 -15.33 -18.60
C LEU A 159 -20.95 -14.93 -17.57
N VAL A 160 -20.88 -15.70 -16.49
CA VAL A 160 -19.94 -15.49 -15.38
C VAL A 160 -18.96 -16.67 -15.30
N GLY A 161 -17.66 -16.38 -15.14
CA GLY A 161 -16.61 -17.39 -15.11
C GLY A 161 -16.79 -18.46 -14.04
N ARG A 162 -17.34 -18.09 -12.87
CA ARG A 162 -17.61 -19.01 -11.76
C ARG A 162 -18.72 -20.02 -12.08
N ASP A 163 -19.72 -19.61 -12.84
CA ASP A 163 -20.93 -20.42 -13.08
C ASP A 163 -20.85 -21.18 -14.42
N ALA A 164 -20.09 -20.67 -15.38
CA ALA A 164 -19.94 -21.27 -16.71
C ALA A 164 -18.62 -22.03 -16.88
N ALA A 165 -17.47 -21.36 -16.71
CA ALA A 165 -16.16 -21.93 -17.04
C ALA A 165 -15.60 -22.82 -15.93
N ALA A 166 -15.81 -22.46 -14.66
CA ALA A 166 -15.26 -23.22 -13.53
C ALA A 166 -15.82 -24.65 -13.44
N PRO A 167 -17.13 -24.93 -13.61
CA PRO A 167 -17.63 -26.30 -13.59
C PRO A 167 -16.96 -27.20 -14.64
N VAL A 168 -16.74 -26.68 -15.86
CA VAL A 168 -16.03 -27.40 -16.93
C VAL A 168 -14.58 -27.70 -16.53
N LEU A 169 -13.88 -26.73 -15.92
CA LEU A 169 -12.53 -26.91 -15.41
C LEU A 169 -12.46 -28.05 -14.38
N PHE A 170 -13.37 -28.06 -13.40
CA PHE A 170 -13.38 -29.09 -12.35
C PHE A 170 -13.77 -30.48 -12.88
N ASP A 171 -14.74 -30.56 -13.79
CA ASP A 171 -15.10 -31.82 -14.48
C ASP A 171 -13.90 -32.36 -15.30
N ALA A 172 -13.17 -31.50 -15.99
CA ALA A 172 -11.97 -31.90 -16.73
C ALA A 172 -10.88 -32.48 -15.82
N PHE A 173 -10.63 -31.86 -14.65
CA PHE A 173 -9.71 -32.41 -13.64
C PHE A 173 -10.20 -33.74 -13.06
N ALA A 174 -11.51 -33.89 -12.84
CA ALA A 174 -12.09 -35.13 -12.32
C ALA A 174 -11.98 -36.32 -13.28
N ARG A 175 -11.79 -36.04 -14.58
CA ARG A 175 -11.63 -37.06 -15.64
C ARG A 175 -10.18 -37.41 -15.97
N LEU A 176 -9.21 -36.80 -15.29
CA LEU A 176 -7.81 -37.18 -15.47
C LEU A 176 -7.59 -38.61 -14.97
N ASP A 177 -6.99 -39.46 -15.81
CA ASP A 177 -6.62 -40.83 -15.46
C ASP A 177 -5.32 -40.88 -14.62
N ARG A 178 -5.26 -40.04 -13.58
CA ARG A 178 -4.16 -39.98 -12.61
C ARG A 178 -4.60 -39.22 -11.36
N PRO A 179 -3.95 -39.45 -10.21
CA PRO A 179 -4.18 -38.62 -9.04
C PRO A 179 -3.79 -37.16 -9.31
N ILE A 180 -4.55 -36.24 -8.72
CA ILE A 180 -4.20 -34.82 -8.65
C ILE A 180 -3.00 -34.67 -7.72
N GLU A 181 -1.98 -33.95 -8.17
CA GLU A 181 -0.77 -33.66 -7.39
C GLU A 181 -0.76 -32.16 -7.02
N PRO A 182 -1.26 -31.74 -5.85
CA PRO A 182 -1.27 -30.33 -5.48
C PRO A 182 0.13 -29.72 -5.49
N VAL A 183 0.24 -28.44 -5.85
CA VAL A 183 1.52 -27.71 -5.71
C VAL A 183 1.93 -27.72 -4.24
N ALA A 184 3.16 -28.16 -3.96
CA ALA A 184 3.66 -28.28 -2.61
C ALA A 184 3.64 -26.91 -1.91
N LEU A 185 2.99 -26.86 -0.75
CA LEU A 185 3.20 -25.75 0.17
C LEU A 185 4.58 -25.96 0.78
N GLY A 186 5.60 -25.33 0.21
CA GLY A 186 6.91 -25.24 0.87
C GLY A 186 6.76 -24.78 2.32
N GLU A 187 7.65 -25.28 3.18
CA GLU A 187 7.78 -24.83 4.57
C GLU A 187 8.05 -23.33 4.57
N GLN A 188 7.09 -22.53 5.04
CA GLN A 188 7.36 -21.14 5.37
C GLN A 188 6.85 -20.82 6.75
N ASP A 189 7.80 -20.89 7.67
CA ASP A 189 7.71 -20.54 9.09
C ASP A 189 7.79 -19.03 9.35
N THR A 190 7.62 -18.17 8.35
CA THR A 190 7.60 -16.72 8.58
C THR A 190 6.17 -16.27 8.77
N ALA A 191 5.75 -16.13 10.03
CA ALA A 191 4.46 -15.54 10.32
C ALA A 191 4.42 -14.09 9.79
N THR A 192 3.22 -13.59 9.49
CA THR A 192 3.09 -12.20 8.99
C THR A 192 3.71 -11.19 9.98
N GLU A 193 3.73 -11.52 11.27
CA GLU A 193 4.36 -10.77 12.35
C GLU A 193 5.90 -10.79 12.35
N ASP A 194 6.53 -11.64 11.55
CA ASP A 194 7.98 -11.72 11.39
C ASP A 194 8.47 -11.00 10.13
N LEU A 195 7.58 -10.66 9.20
CA LEU A 195 7.93 -9.94 7.99
C LEU A 195 8.38 -8.50 8.29
N PRO A 196 9.24 -7.85 7.49
CA PRO A 196 9.43 -6.41 7.53
C PRO A 196 8.08 -5.67 7.38
N GLN A 197 7.90 -4.54 8.07
CA GLN A 197 6.64 -3.80 8.08
C GLN A 197 6.06 -3.45 6.68
N PRO A 198 6.86 -3.12 5.63
CA PRO A 198 6.35 -2.91 4.27
C PRO A 198 5.76 -4.16 3.62
N LEU A 199 6.09 -5.34 4.13
CA LEU A 199 5.54 -6.62 3.71
C LEU A 199 4.37 -7.07 4.61
N ARG A 200 4.17 -6.43 5.78
CA ARG A 200 3.00 -6.64 6.64
C ARG A 200 1.78 -5.84 6.18
N ARG A 201 2.00 -4.62 5.69
CA ARG A 201 0.94 -3.70 5.27
C ARG A 201 1.23 -3.13 3.90
N PHE A 202 0.26 -3.27 3.01
CA PHE A 202 0.26 -2.67 1.70
C PHE A 202 -0.61 -1.40 1.71
N THR A 203 -0.03 -0.24 1.40
CA THR A 203 -0.75 1.04 1.31
C THR A 203 -0.51 1.73 -0.05
N ARG A 204 -1.40 2.66 -0.40
CA ARG A 204 -1.29 3.46 -1.62
C ARG A 204 -0.07 4.37 -1.53
N LEU A 205 0.61 4.59 -2.66
CA LEU A 205 1.78 5.48 -2.80
C LEU A 205 1.59 6.92 -2.25
N ALA A 206 0.34 7.37 -2.11
CA ALA A 206 0.01 8.67 -1.53
C ALA A 206 0.15 8.72 0.01
N GLU A 207 0.26 7.58 0.68
CA GLU A 207 0.64 7.53 2.09
C GLU A 207 2.16 7.42 2.17
N PRO A 208 2.87 8.44 2.68
CA PRO A 208 4.32 8.45 2.66
C PRO A 208 4.86 7.20 3.34
N GLU A 209 5.71 6.44 2.64
CA GLU A 209 6.45 5.29 3.19
C GLU A 209 7.20 5.64 4.49
N ALA A 210 7.46 6.94 4.71
CA ALA A 210 8.01 7.53 5.93
C ALA A 210 7.15 7.29 7.20
N GLN A 211 5.86 6.98 7.08
CA GLN A 211 5.00 6.69 8.23
C GLN A 211 5.22 5.29 8.81
N PHE A 212 5.81 4.37 8.04
CA PHE A 212 6.05 3.02 8.50
C PHE A 212 7.28 2.98 9.43
N PHE A 213 8.37 3.64 9.05
CA PHE A 213 9.66 3.47 9.73
C PHE A 213 10.11 4.57 10.69
N ALA A 214 9.29 5.58 10.98
CA ALA A 214 9.74 6.66 11.85
C ALA A 214 8.74 6.91 12.97
N THR A 215 9.21 6.78 14.22
CA THR A 215 8.77 7.74 15.25
C THR A 215 8.80 9.11 14.57
N PRO A 216 7.65 9.84 14.47
CA PRO A 216 7.58 11.10 13.73
C PRO A 216 8.73 12.00 14.17
N PRO A 217 9.32 12.85 13.31
CA PRO A 217 10.43 13.71 13.72
C PRO A 217 10.04 14.54 14.95
N PRO A 218 11.02 14.97 15.77
CA PRO A 218 10.70 15.83 16.91
C PRO A 218 9.96 17.06 16.40
N ALA A 219 8.94 17.49 17.15
CA ALA A 219 8.17 18.69 16.92
C ALA A 219 7.97 19.43 18.24
N ILE A 220 8.02 20.76 18.21
CA ILE A 220 7.74 21.58 19.38
C ILE A 220 6.22 21.76 19.46
N ALA A 221 5.58 20.94 20.30
CA ALA A 221 4.14 20.98 20.54
C ALA A 221 3.69 22.21 21.33
N TYR A 222 4.63 22.83 22.07
CA TYR A 222 4.48 24.14 22.68
C TYR A 222 5.88 24.66 23.07
N PRO A 223 6.18 25.96 22.94
CA PRO A 223 5.37 26.94 22.23
C PRO A 223 5.42 26.71 20.71
N PRO A 224 4.32 26.94 19.97
CA PRO A 224 4.36 26.88 18.51
C PRO A 224 5.24 27.99 17.94
N ASP A 225 5.67 27.84 16.69
CA ASP A 225 6.39 28.89 15.98
C ASP A 225 5.54 30.17 15.90
N GLY A 226 6.15 31.32 16.19
CA GLY A 226 5.49 32.62 16.27
C GLY A 226 4.74 32.91 17.56
N ALA A 227 4.77 32.02 18.57
CA ALA A 227 4.07 32.26 19.84
C ALA A 227 4.56 33.53 20.56
N ARG A 228 3.62 34.23 21.20
CA ARG A 228 3.90 35.34 22.12
C ARG A 228 3.73 34.87 23.56
N ILE A 229 4.73 35.09 24.39
CA ILE A 229 4.73 34.69 25.81
C ILE A 229 4.84 35.94 26.66
N GLU A 230 3.91 36.12 27.58
CA GLU A 230 3.90 37.26 28.51
C GLU A 230 4.86 36.99 29.69
N LEU A 231 5.67 37.99 30.02
CA LEU A 231 6.50 37.99 31.22
C LEU A 231 5.61 38.10 32.47
N VAL A 232 5.67 37.11 33.36
CA VAL A 232 5.12 37.24 34.71
C VAL A 232 6.25 37.64 35.65
N THR A 233 6.25 38.90 36.08
CA THR A 233 7.25 39.42 37.01
C THR A 233 6.96 38.96 38.44
N ALA A 234 7.77 38.05 38.96
CA ALA A 234 7.81 37.72 40.39
C ALA A 234 9.15 38.20 40.96
N SER A 235 9.09 39.29 41.74
CA SER A 235 10.18 39.80 42.59
C SER A 235 11.56 39.96 41.93
N GLY A 236 11.80 41.15 41.34
CA GLY A 236 13.14 41.73 41.17
C GLY A 236 14.04 41.15 40.06
N ASN A 237 13.80 39.94 39.57
CA ASN A 237 14.46 39.38 38.39
C ASN A 237 13.47 39.22 37.23
N GLN A 238 13.75 39.86 36.10
CA GLN A 238 12.92 39.81 34.88
C GLN A 238 13.12 38.49 34.12
N THR A 239 12.69 37.38 34.69
CA THR A 239 12.85 36.05 34.07
C THR A 239 11.51 35.54 33.55
N ALA A 240 11.41 35.26 32.25
CA ALA A 240 10.19 34.70 31.66
C ALA A 240 10.21 33.17 31.80
N THR A 241 9.09 32.58 32.24
CA THR A 241 8.97 31.12 32.33
C THR A 241 8.32 30.58 31.07
N VAL A 242 9.08 29.86 30.25
CA VAL A 242 8.64 29.30 28.97
C VAL A 242 8.52 27.77 29.09
N PRO A 243 7.30 27.20 29.17
CA PRO A 243 7.16 25.75 29.11
C PRO A 243 7.45 25.26 27.69
N ILE A 244 8.17 24.16 27.57
CA ILE A 244 8.53 23.53 26.30
C ILE A 244 8.01 22.10 26.31
N ARG A 245 7.23 21.73 25.29
CA ARG A 245 6.66 20.39 25.11
C ARG A 245 7.06 19.83 23.74
N ILE A 246 7.61 18.62 23.74
CA ILE A 246 8.13 17.91 22.58
C ILE A 246 7.15 16.79 22.19
N ALA A 247 6.68 16.80 20.95
CA ALA A 247 5.98 15.69 20.31
C ALA A 247 6.91 14.95 19.36
N GLY A 248 6.69 13.65 19.12
CA GLY A 248 7.55 12.85 18.25
C GLY A 248 9.00 12.75 18.75
N GLY A 249 9.90 12.39 17.85
CA GLY A 249 11.34 12.22 18.03
C GLY A 249 11.75 11.04 18.93
N VAL A 250 13.02 10.65 18.81
CA VAL A 250 13.63 9.56 19.59
C VAL A 250 14.54 10.15 20.68
N PRO A 251 14.32 9.84 21.98
CA PRO A 251 15.18 10.33 23.05
C PRO A 251 16.59 9.69 23.00
N PRO A 252 17.62 10.32 23.61
CA PRO A 252 17.57 11.59 24.33
C PRO A 252 17.42 12.79 23.40
N PHE A 253 16.71 13.81 23.88
CA PHE A 253 16.57 15.11 23.23
C PHE A 253 17.66 16.07 23.73
N THR A 254 18.22 16.86 22.82
CA THR A 254 18.99 18.06 23.14
C THR A 254 18.12 19.27 22.82
N VAL A 255 17.84 20.10 23.81
CA VAL A 255 17.05 21.33 23.64
C VAL A 255 17.98 22.51 23.81
N LEU A 256 18.00 23.38 22.81
CA LEU A 256 18.77 24.62 22.77
C LEU A 256 17.81 25.80 22.83
N ALA A 257 18.15 26.84 23.60
CA ALA A 257 17.54 28.15 23.52
C ALA A 257 18.64 29.16 23.17
N ASP A 258 18.45 29.91 22.07
CA ASP A 258 19.42 30.87 21.54
C ASP A 258 20.84 30.28 21.43
N GLN A 259 20.92 29.08 20.85
CA GLN A 259 22.14 28.28 20.68
C GLN A 259 22.77 27.72 21.97
N ALA A 260 22.25 28.06 23.16
CA ALA A 260 22.71 27.51 24.43
C ALA A 260 21.90 26.26 24.84
N PRO A 261 22.56 25.15 25.23
CA PRO A 261 21.86 23.94 25.68
C PRO A 261 21.19 24.14 27.03
N ILE A 262 19.87 23.93 27.06
CA ILE A 262 19.03 24.04 28.27
C ILE A 262 18.57 22.68 28.80
N HIS A 263 18.59 21.63 27.96
CA HIS A 263 18.27 20.27 28.39
C HIS A 263 18.97 19.21 27.53
N ARG A 264 19.40 18.12 28.15
CA ARG A 264 19.78 16.88 27.48
C ARG A 264 19.20 15.68 28.24
N GLY A 265 18.35 14.88 27.60
CA GLY A 265 17.74 13.73 28.26
C GLY A 265 16.44 13.26 27.61
N ALA A 266 15.77 12.29 28.22
CA ALA A 266 14.55 11.71 27.66
C ALA A 266 13.27 12.51 27.96
N ARG A 267 13.37 13.64 28.68
CA ARG A 267 12.19 14.43 29.08
C ARG A 267 11.60 15.14 27.86
N ARG A 268 10.29 15.01 27.69
CA ARG A 268 9.50 15.65 26.64
C ARG A 268 8.86 16.96 27.07
N THR A 269 8.85 17.24 28.38
CA THR A 269 8.33 18.47 28.95
C THR A 269 9.39 19.06 29.87
N LEU A 270 9.73 20.33 29.68
CA LEU A 270 10.64 21.08 30.52
C LEU A 270 10.23 22.55 30.56
N THR A 271 10.84 23.30 31.48
CA THR A 271 10.59 24.72 31.63
C THR A 271 11.90 25.46 31.43
N TRP A 272 11.91 26.43 30.52
CA TRP A 272 13.04 27.32 30.29
C TRP A 272 12.82 28.65 31.00
N LEU A 273 13.84 29.10 31.73
CA LEU A 273 13.89 30.43 32.34
C LEU A 273 14.62 31.37 31.38
N ALA A 274 13.86 32.11 30.58
CA ALA A 274 14.41 33.04 29.60
C ALA A 274 14.96 34.29 30.30
N PRO A 275 16.17 34.75 29.94
CA PRO A 275 16.89 35.81 30.67
C PRO A 275 16.33 37.22 30.47
N GLY A 276 15.38 37.42 29.54
CA GLY A 276 14.78 38.73 29.27
C GLY A 276 13.68 38.67 28.20
N SER A 277 13.17 39.85 27.84
CA SER A 277 12.19 40.07 26.78
C SER A 277 12.83 40.06 25.38
N GLY A 278 12.03 39.91 24.33
CA GLY A 278 12.51 39.93 22.94
C GLY A 278 12.26 38.64 22.15
N PHE A 279 12.99 38.44 21.05
CA PHE A 279 12.89 37.23 20.25
C PHE A 279 13.81 36.15 20.78
N ALA A 280 13.31 34.92 20.85
CA ALA A 280 14.09 33.75 21.21
C ALA A 280 13.86 32.60 20.22
N GLN A 281 14.88 31.77 20.02
CA GLN A 281 14.80 30.57 19.19
C GLN A 281 15.00 29.31 20.03
N ILE A 282 14.01 28.43 19.99
CA ILE A 282 14.06 27.10 20.61
C ILE A 282 14.35 26.08 19.52
N VAL A 283 15.33 25.21 19.73
CA VAL A 283 15.65 24.09 18.83
C VAL A 283 15.64 22.79 19.63
N VAL A 284 14.94 21.77 19.13
CA VAL A 284 14.91 20.42 19.69
C VAL A 284 15.58 19.49 18.69
N VAL A 285 16.62 18.78 19.12
CA VAL A 285 17.32 17.77 18.34
C VAL A 285 17.12 16.40 19.01
N ASP A 286 16.75 15.38 18.24
CA ASP A 286 16.59 14.02 18.74
C ASP A 286 17.88 13.18 18.63
N ALA A 287 17.87 11.95 19.16
CA ALA A 287 19.03 11.06 19.14
C ALA A 287 19.51 10.66 17.73
N GLN A 288 18.65 10.84 16.74
CA GLN A 288 18.91 10.53 15.33
C GLN A 288 19.38 11.78 14.56
N GLY A 289 19.59 12.91 15.25
CA GLY A 289 20.03 14.17 14.66
C GLY A 289 18.93 14.94 13.92
N ARG A 290 17.67 14.52 14.03
CA ARG A 290 16.53 15.22 13.43
C ARG A 290 16.13 16.39 14.33
N GLN A 291 15.72 17.50 13.74
CA GLN A 291 15.48 18.75 14.48
C GLN A 291 14.13 19.40 14.19
N ALA A 292 13.60 20.12 15.18
CA ALA A 292 12.55 21.11 15.03
C ALA A 292 12.95 22.41 15.70
N ALA A 293 12.49 23.53 15.16
CA ALA A 293 12.75 24.86 15.69
C ALA A 293 11.45 25.67 15.80
N ALA A 294 11.39 26.54 16.79
CA ALA A 294 10.32 27.53 16.97
C ALA A 294 10.96 28.86 17.35
N ARG A 295 10.56 29.93 16.66
CA ARG A 295 10.88 31.30 17.02
C ARG A 295 9.73 31.87 17.79
N ILE A 296 9.98 32.37 18.98
CA ILE A 296 8.97 32.97 19.85
C ILE A 296 9.32 34.43 20.16
N ARG A 297 8.33 35.17 20.63
CA ARG A 297 8.50 36.53 21.15
C ARG A 297 8.04 36.58 22.60
N ILE A 298 8.89 37.12 23.46
CA ILE A 298 8.61 37.33 24.88
C ILE A 298 8.30 38.81 25.07
N ASP A 299 7.06 39.11 25.45
CA ASP A 299 6.56 40.47 25.61
C ASP A 299 6.66 40.92 27.08
N GLU A 300 7.11 42.16 27.31
CA GLU A 300 7.05 42.79 28.63
C GLU A 300 5.62 43.26 28.90
N THR A 301 5.03 42.81 30.01
CA THR A 301 3.76 43.36 30.49
C THR A 301 3.96 44.81 30.93
N HIS A 302 3.51 45.77 30.13
CA HIS A 302 3.32 47.15 30.56
C HIS A 302 1.94 47.28 31.23
N SER A 303 1.88 47.36 32.56
CA SER A 303 0.65 47.72 33.27
C SER A 303 0.33 49.20 33.06
N ASN A 304 -0.36 49.55 31.98
CA ASN A 304 -0.79 50.94 31.77
C ASN A 304 -2.15 51.15 32.45
N GLY A 305 -2.12 51.76 33.63
CA GLY A 305 -3.30 52.36 34.25
C GLY A 305 -3.75 53.59 33.45
N HIS A 306 -5.04 53.67 33.14
CA HIS A 306 -5.64 54.94 32.72
C HIS A 306 -6.97 55.17 33.41
N VAL A 307 -6.93 56.12 34.34
CA VAL A 307 -8.07 56.80 34.95
C VAL A 307 -8.73 57.66 33.87
N GLY A 308 -9.87 57.21 33.35
CA GLY A 308 -10.74 58.01 32.50
C GLY A 308 -11.89 58.60 33.31
N LYS A 309 -11.75 59.87 33.72
CA LYS A 309 -12.86 60.68 34.26
C LYS A 309 -14.02 60.76 33.24
N LYS A 310 -15.25 60.53 33.72
CA LYS A 310 -16.50 60.95 33.07
C LYS A 310 -16.55 62.49 32.93
N PRO A 311 -17.33 63.01 31.96
CA PRO A 311 -18.62 63.57 32.36
C PRO A 311 -19.81 63.13 31.48
N SER A 312 -20.87 62.76 32.21
CA SER A 312 -22.34 62.87 32.08
C SER A 312 -23.09 63.30 30.79
N PRO A 313 -24.42 62.99 30.73
CA PRO A 313 -25.12 62.56 29.52
C PRO A 313 -26.18 63.54 29.00
N LEU A 314 -26.55 63.38 27.72
CA LEU A 314 -27.84 63.71 27.08
C LEU A 314 -27.86 63.00 25.69
N THR A 315 -28.94 62.68 24.96
CA THR A 315 -30.35 62.34 25.17
C THR A 315 -30.86 61.90 23.77
N ALA A 316 -31.63 60.80 23.70
CA ALA A 316 -32.66 60.40 22.71
C ALA A 316 -32.60 60.80 21.21
N HIS A 317 -32.70 59.80 20.32
CA HIS A 317 -33.80 59.57 19.32
C HIS A 317 -33.34 58.48 18.30
N ARG A 318 -33.99 57.31 18.18
CA ARG A 318 -35.23 56.92 17.46
C ARG A 318 -35.23 57.13 15.93
N GLN A 319 -35.43 56.02 15.21
CA GLN A 319 -35.83 55.84 13.78
C GLN A 319 -34.75 56.19 12.74
N GLN A 320 -34.54 55.43 11.66
CA GLN A 320 -35.43 54.54 10.88
C GLN A 320 -34.87 53.12 10.70
#